data_AF-A0A7C9P5I0-F1
#
_entry.id   AF-A0A7C9P5I0-F1
#
_cell.length_a   1.000
_cell.length_b   1.000
_cell.length_c   1.000
_cell.angle_alpha   90.00
_cell.angle_beta   90.00
_cell.angle_gamma   90.00
#
_symmetry.space_group_name_H-M   'P 1'
#
loop_
_entity.id
_entity.type
_entity.pdbx_description
1 polymer ?
#
loop_
_entity_poly.entity_id
_entity_poly.type
_entity_poly.pdbx_seq_one_letter_code
_entity_poly.pdbx_strand_id
1 'polypeptide(L)'
;MQLLELTPAELTFLNTAPAVTAPAVTEHTQQRLTHHLASVLTARLRLPVTLHEVLATDPARAQSTPVWFPDAVLASLWLTRRLGGKHVSGVAPFVPLTLIQTLNEVLAECWLDGRNPEAMPTALTWQLTADHMQARLAVQFPHHLSDMTNWARGVIKHV
;
A
#
# COMPACT_ATOMS: atom_id res chain seq x y z
N MET A 1 -15.21 -41.59 16.81
CA MET A 1 -14.33 -40.48 17.21
C MET A 1 -15.08 -39.66 18.24
N GLN A 2 -14.61 -39.65 19.49
CA GLN A 2 -15.20 -38.83 20.56
C GLN A 2 -14.51 -37.46 20.55
N LEU A 3 -15.28 -36.40 20.35
CA LEU A 3 -14.82 -35.03 20.55
C LEU A 3 -14.75 -34.80 22.07
N LEU A 4 -13.54 -34.54 22.58
CA LEU A 4 -13.34 -34.16 23.97
C LEU A 4 -13.92 -32.76 24.19
N GLU A 5 -14.74 -32.62 25.23
CA GLU A 5 -15.28 -31.32 25.62
C GLU A 5 -14.16 -30.46 26.22
N LEU A 6 -14.03 -29.25 25.69
CA LEU A 6 -13.01 -28.28 26.12
C LEU A 6 -13.25 -27.90 27.58
N THR A 7 -12.19 -27.94 28.37
CA THR A 7 -12.24 -27.59 29.78
C THR A 7 -12.55 -26.09 29.96
N PRO A 8 -13.11 -25.67 31.10
CA PRO A 8 -13.40 -24.25 31.36
C PRO A 8 -12.16 -23.35 31.24
N ALA A 9 -10.97 -23.87 31.54
CA ALA A 9 -9.71 -23.16 31.39
C ALA A 9 -9.34 -22.94 29.92
N GLU A 10 -9.54 -23.95 29.06
CA GLU A 10 -9.31 -23.85 27.61
C GLU A 10 -10.33 -22.93 26.95
N LEU A 11 -11.58 -22.98 27.38
CA LEU A 11 -12.60 -22.01 26.96
C LEU A 11 -12.23 -20.59 27.40
N THR A 12 -11.73 -20.43 28.62
CA THR A 12 -11.28 -19.12 29.10
C THR A 12 -10.10 -18.64 28.26
N PHE A 13 -9.12 -19.49 27.94
CA PHE A 13 -7.97 -19.16 27.08
C PHE A 13 -8.39 -18.75 25.66
N LEU A 14 -9.31 -19.49 25.03
CA LEU A 14 -9.86 -19.13 23.72
C LEU A 14 -10.66 -17.83 23.76
N ASN A 15 -11.35 -17.54 24.87
CA ASN A 15 -12.14 -16.32 25.07
C ASN A 15 -11.34 -15.12 25.64
N THR A 16 -10.15 -15.35 26.19
CA THR A 16 -9.21 -14.30 26.68
C THR A 16 -8.14 -13.95 25.65
N ALA A 17 -8.16 -14.57 24.46
CA ALA A 17 -7.57 -13.93 23.31
C ALA A 17 -8.14 -12.50 23.26
N PRO A 18 -7.28 -11.46 23.32
CA PRO A 18 -7.79 -10.11 23.28
C PRO A 18 -8.64 -10.04 22.02
N ALA A 19 -9.91 -9.63 22.16
CA ALA A 19 -10.73 -9.30 21.02
C ALA A 19 -9.87 -8.35 20.19
N VAL A 20 -9.32 -8.84 19.08
CA VAL A 20 -8.51 -8.06 18.17
C VAL A 20 -9.51 -7.09 17.59
N THR A 21 -9.64 -5.95 18.26
CA THR A 21 -10.41 -4.82 17.82
C THR A 21 -9.90 -4.51 16.40
N ALA A 22 -10.83 -4.18 15.52
CA ALA A 22 -10.58 -3.83 14.12
C ALA A 22 -9.36 -2.90 13.84
N PRO A 23 -8.87 -2.01 14.73
CA PRO A 23 -7.68 -1.20 14.45
C PRO A 23 -6.42 -2.02 14.15
N ALA A 24 -6.20 -3.13 14.85
CA ALA A 24 -4.93 -3.88 14.75
C ALA A 24 -4.74 -4.59 13.39
N VAL A 25 -5.84 -4.99 12.74
CA VAL A 25 -5.80 -5.64 11.41
C VAL A 25 -5.53 -4.61 10.31
N THR A 26 -6.13 -3.42 10.44
CA THR A 26 -5.88 -2.29 9.53
C THR A 26 -4.43 -1.83 9.63
N GLU A 27 -3.91 -1.65 10.84
CA GLU A 27 -2.52 -1.26 11.10
C GLU A 27 -1.53 -2.27 10.49
N HIS A 28 -1.77 -3.57 10.68
CA HIS A 28 -0.89 -4.61 10.13
C HIS A 28 -0.89 -4.62 8.60
N THR A 29 -2.04 -4.36 7.97
CA THR A 29 -2.15 -4.30 6.51
C THR A 29 -1.46 -3.04 5.95
N GLN A 30 -1.63 -1.89 6.60
CA GLN A 30 -0.94 -0.63 6.26
C GLN A 30 0.58 -0.75 6.41
N GLN A 31 1.05 -1.36 7.49
CA GLN A 31 2.48 -1.60 7.73
C GLN A 31 3.08 -2.52 6.66
N ARG A 32 2.38 -3.60 6.31
CA ARG A 32 2.82 -4.51 5.25
C ARG A 32 2.91 -3.79 3.91
N LEU A 33 1.89 -3.01 3.54
CA LEU A 33 1.89 -2.21 2.32
C LEU A 33 3.07 -1.22 2.30
N THR A 34 3.28 -0.51 3.40
CA THR A 34 4.38 0.47 3.54
C THR A 34 5.74 -0.20 3.35
N HIS A 35 5.97 -1.34 4.00
CA HIS A 35 7.21 -2.10 3.89
C HIS A 35 7.41 -2.63 2.46
N HIS A 36 6.36 -3.18 1.85
CA HIS A 36 6.46 -3.72 0.49
C HIS A 36 6.73 -2.62 -0.54
N LEU A 37 6.03 -1.47 -0.44
CA LEU A 37 6.30 -0.30 -1.26
C LEU A 37 7.75 0.17 -1.11
N ALA A 38 8.27 0.28 0.12
CA ALA A 38 9.65 0.68 0.36
C ALA A 38 10.66 -0.28 -0.29
N SER A 39 10.43 -1.58 -0.15
CA SER A 39 11.27 -2.63 -0.75
C SER A 39 11.28 -2.55 -2.27
N VAL A 40 10.10 -2.47 -2.89
CA VAL A 40 9.97 -2.44 -4.35
C VAL A 40 10.52 -1.15 -4.93
N LEU A 41 10.24 0.00 -4.30
CA LEU A 41 10.80 1.29 -4.74
C LEU A 41 12.32 1.30 -4.58
N THR A 42 12.87 0.73 -3.50
CA THR A 42 14.32 0.56 -3.32
C THR A 42 14.92 -0.23 -4.47
N ALA A 43 14.32 -1.39 -4.80
CA ALA A 43 14.79 -2.26 -5.86
C ALA A 43 14.70 -1.60 -7.25
N ARG A 44 13.59 -0.93 -7.55
CA ARG A 44 13.32 -0.32 -8.86
C ARG A 44 14.13 0.96 -9.09
N LEU A 45 14.33 1.76 -8.05
CA LEU A 45 15.13 2.99 -8.11
C LEU A 45 16.63 2.73 -7.92
N ARG A 46 17.01 1.53 -7.44
CA ARG A 46 18.38 1.14 -7.09
C ARG A 46 19.03 2.10 -6.10
N LEU A 47 18.25 2.46 -5.08
CA LEU A 47 18.60 3.45 -4.07
C LEU A 47 17.88 3.07 -2.76
N PRO A 48 18.50 3.25 -1.58
CA PRO A 48 17.79 3.15 -0.31
C PRO A 48 16.61 4.12 -0.26
N VAL A 49 15.40 3.57 -0.10
CA VAL A 49 14.17 4.34 0.03
C VAL A 49 13.56 4.07 1.39
N THR A 50 13.23 5.14 2.13
CA THR A 50 12.43 5.02 3.35
C THR A 50 11.07 5.67 3.15
N LEU A 51 10.02 5.02 3.63
CA LEU A 51 8.65 5.54 3.62
C LEU A 51 8.21 5.77 5.07
N HIS A 52 7.63 6.93 5.31
CA HIS A 52 6.98 7.28 6.56
C HIS A 52 5.54 7.64 6.25
N GLU A 53 4.58 6.97 6.89
CA GLU A 53 3.17 7.32 6.76
C GLU A 53 2.92 8.69 7.40
N VAL A 54 2.13 9.53 6.72
CA VAL A 54 1.74 10.86 7.16
C VAL A 54 0.23 10.97 7.05
N LEU A 55 -0.37 11.79 7.91
CA LEU A 55 -1.81 11.98 7.98
C LEU A 55 -2.37 12.34 6.59
N ALA A 56 -3.27 11.49 6.09
CA ALA A 56 -3.85 11.65 4.77
C ALA A 56 -4.79 12.88 4.74
N THR A 57 -4.70 13.67 3.67
CA THR A 57 -5.66 14.75 3.43
C THR A 57 -6.97 14.14 2.91
N ASP A 58 -8.10 14.66 3.38
CA ASP A 58 -9.45 14.14 3.14
C ASP A 58 -9.73 13.92 1.63
N PRO A 59 -10.18 12.72 1.20
CA PRO A 59 -10.40 12.43 -0.22
C PRO A 59 -11.58 13.21 -0.80
N ALA A 60 -11.34 13.83 -1.96
CA ALA A 60 -12.30 14.75 -2.58
C ALA A 60 -13.36 14.10 -3.49
N ARG A 61 -13.47 12.75 -3.56
CA ARG A 61 -14.54 12.07 -4.34
C ARG A 61 -14.58 10.55 -4.13
N ALA A 62 -15.76 9.95 -4.32
CA ALA A 62 -15.92 8.50 -4.39
C ALA A 62 -15.25 7.92 -5.65
N GLN A 63 -14.50 6.84 -5.47
CA GLN A 63 -13.79 6.13 -6.53
C GLN A 63 -14.12 4.64 -6.51
N SER A 64 -14.16 4.03 -7.69
CA SER A 64 -14.38 2.58 -7.88
C SER A 64 -13.08 1.80 -8.06
N THR A 65 -11.95 2.49 -8.22
CA THR A 65 -10.60 1.90 -8.33
C THR A 65 -9.63 2.74 -7.51
N PRO A 66 -8.57 2.14 -6.95
CA PRO A 66 -7.56 2.92 -6.25
C PRO A 66 -6.85 3.87 -7.22
N VAL A 67 -6.61 5.10 -6.78
CA VAL A 67 -5.91 6.13 -7.57
C VAL A 67 -4.68 6.60 -6.81
N TRP A 68 -3.55 6.55 -7.50
CA TRP A 68 -2.26 7.02 -6.99
C TRP A 68 -2.01 8.47 -7.36
N PHE A 69 -1.45 9.21 -6.40
CA PHE A 69 -1.03 10.60 -6.54
C PHE A 69 0.45 10.72 -6.14
N PRO A 70 1.38 10.20 -6.96
CA PRO A 70 2.79 10.51 -6.78
C PRO A 70 3.02 11.98 -7.11
N ASP A 71 3.83 12.65 -6.30
CA ASP A 71 4.23 14.01 -6.63
C ASP A 71 5.23 14.04 -7.78
N ALA A 72 5.51 15.26 -8.24
CA ALA A 72 6.37 15.47 -9.39
C ALA A 72 7.84 15.13 -9.09
N VAL A 73 8.26 15.13 -7.81
CA VAL A 73 9.61 14.71 -7.39
C VAL A 73 9.77 13.21 -7.56
N LEU A 74 8.80 12.41 -7.10
CA LEU A 74 8.82 10.95 -7.27
C LEU A 74 8.77 10.56 -8.75
N ALA A 75 7.94 11.25 -9.54
CA ALA A 75 7.87 11.04 -11.00
C ALA A 75 9.22 11.31 -11.69
N SER A 76 9.89 12.40 -11.32
CA SER A 76 11.22 12.78 -11.84
C SER A 76 12.30 11.78 -11.43
N LEU A 77 12.27 11.34 -10.16
CA LEU A 77 13.20 10.35 -9.62
C LEU A 77 13.07 9.01 -10.36
N TRP A 78 11.84 8.54 -10.57
CA TRP A 78 11.57 7.31 -11.30
C TRP A 78 12.10 7.35 -12.74
N LEU A 79 11.82 8.43 -13.48
CA LEU A 79 12.32 8.61 -14.85
C LEU A 79 13.85 8.65 -14.88
N THR A 80 14.45 9.46 -14.03
CA THR A 80 15.92 9.65 -14.01
C THR A 80 16.64 8.33 -13.73
N ARG A 81 16.16 7.53 -12.78
CA ARG A 81 16.77 6.24 -12.46
C ARG A 81 16.54 5.19 -13.55
N ARG A 82 15.38 5.16 -14.20
CA ARG A 82 15.08 4.21 -15.30
C ARG A 82 15.82 4.54 -16.59
N LEU A 83 16.15 5.81 -16.83
CA LEU A 83 16.94 6.26 -17.99
C LEU A 83 18.46 6.15 -17.78
N GLY A 84 18.90 5.48 -16.70
CA GLY A 84 20.32 5.24 -16.43
C GLY A 84 21.06 6.43 -15.80
N GLY A 85 20.36 7.27 -15.03
CA GLY A 85 20.97 8.37 -14.28
C GLY A 85 21.26 9.62 -15.10
N LYS A 86 20.82 9.67 -16.37
CA LYS A 86 20.85 10.91 -17.14
C LYS A 86 19.83 11.86 -16.52
N HIS A 87 20.34 12.90 -15.85
CA HIS A 87 19.54 13.93 -15.21
C HIS A 87 18.50 14.45 -16.21
N VAL A 88 17.23 14.17 -15.98
CA VAL A 88 16.15 14.85 -16.70
C VAL A 88 16.14 16.26 -16.11
N SER A 89 16.65 17.23 -16.86
CA SER A 89 16.58 18.64 -16.41
C SER A 89 15.12 19.06 -16.33
N GLY A 90 14.64 19.29 -15.10
CA GLY A 90 13.30 19.75 -14.82
C GLY A 90 12.46 18.75 -14.03
N VAL A 91 11.34 19.24 -13.50
CA VAL A 91 10.32 18.42 -12.87
C VAL A 91 9.52 17.73 -13.97
N ALA A 92 9.34 16.40 -13.86
CA ALA A 92 8.56 15.61 -14.80
C ALA A 92 7.14 16.21 -14.95
N PRO A 93 6.71 16.56 -16.18
CA PRO A 93 5.40 17.16 -16.40
C PRO A 93 4.26 16.14 -16.31
N PHE A 94 4.58 14.84 -16.18
CA PHE A 94 3.63 13.75 -16.11
C PHE A 94 4.15 12.64 -15.19
N VAL A 95 3.22 11.80 -14.72
CA VAL A 95 3.53 10.60 -13.94
C VAL A 95 3.80 9.42 -14.88
N PRO A 96 4.95 8.73 -14.79
CA PRO A 96 5.24 7.59 -15.65
C PRO A 96 4.24 6.45 -15.45
N LEU A 97 3.68 5.92 -16.55
CA LEU A 97 2.75 4.79 -16.48
C LEU A 97 3.37 3.57 -15.79
N THR A 98 4.65 3.32 -16.01
CA THR A 98 5.38 2.20 -15.39
C THR A 98 5.50 2.33 -13.87
N LEU A 99 5.53 3.56 -13.34
CA LEU A 99 5.46 3.78 -11.89
C LEU A 99 4.09 3.36 -11.37
N ILE A 100 3.00 3.83 -12.01
CA ILE A 100 1.64 3.49 -11.61
C ILE A 100 1.38 1.98 -11.70
N GLN A 101 1.87 1.31 -12.74
CA GLN A 101 1.76 -0.14 -12.89
C GLN A 101 2.47 -0.87 -11.74
N THR A 102 3.72 -0.51 -11.44
CA THR A 102 4.44 -1.11 -10.30
C THR A 102 3.72 -0.86 -8.97
N LEU A 103 3.20 0.34 -8.74
CA LEU A 103 2.45 0.64 -7.51
C LEU A 103 1.15 -0.17 -7.42
N ASN A 104 0.45 -0.34 -8.54
CA ASN A 104 -0.76 -1.15 -8.62
C ASN A 104 -0.48 -2.62 -8.33
N GLU A 105 0.60 -3.19 -8.88
CA GLU A 105 1.03 -4.56 -8.62
C GLU A 105 1.24 -4.79 -7.12
N VAL A 106 2.07 -3.95 -6.49
CA VAL A 106 2.38 -4.07 -5.05
C VAL A 106 1.12 -3.97 -4.19
N LEU A 107 0.23 -3.02 -4.52
CA LEU A 107 -1.01 -2.86 -3.77
C LEU A 107 -1.97 -4.03 -3.97
N ALA A 108 -2.09 -4.55 -5.20
CA ALA A 108 -2.93 -5.70 -5.48
C ALA A 108 -2.43 -6.96 -4.77
N GLU A 109 -1.11 -7.21 -4.78
CA GLU A 109 -0.47 -8.30 -4.04
C GLU A 109 -0.72 -8.16 -2.54
N CYS A 110 -0.38 -7.01 -1.95
CA CYS A 110 -0.58 -6.78 -0.52
C CYS A 110 -2.04 -6.91 -0.10
N TRP A 111 -2.98 -6.48 -0.95
CA TRP A 111 -4.41 -6.62 -0.69
C TRP A 111 -4.86 -8.09 -0.68
N LEU A 112 -4.46 -8.87 -1.68
CA LEU A 112 -4.86 -10.27 -1.82
C LEU A 112 -4.16 -11.19 -0.81
N ASP A 113 -2.96 -10.84 -0.36
CA ASP A 113 -2.24 -11.52 0.71
C ASP A 113 -2.76 -11.17 2.12
N GLY A 114 -3.52 -10.08 2.23
CA GLY A 114 -4.16 -9.64 3.46
C GLY A 114 -5.36 -10.53 3.82
N ARG A 115 -5.44 -11.00 5.07
CA ARG A 115 -6.66 -11.63 5.57
C ARG A 115 -7.65 -10.52 5.95
N ASN A 116 -8.71 -10.39 5.15
CA ASN A 116 -9.95 -9.65 5.39
C ASN A 116 -9.77 -8.30 6.15
N PRO A 117 -9.43 -7.20 5.45
CA PRO A 117 -9.39 -5.89 6.07
C PRO A 117 -10.82 -5.42 6.38
N GLU A 118 -11.26 -5.52 7.63
CA GLU A 118 -12.61 -5.08 8.05
C GLU A 118 -12.82 -3.56 7.86
N ALA A 119 -11.75 -2.77 7.80
CA ALA A 119 -11.79 -1.38 7.38
C ALA A 119 -10.44 -0.98 6.77
N MET A 120 -10.43 -0.54 5.51
CA MET A 120 -9.27 0.16 4.92
C MET A 120 -9.51 1.66 5.05
N PRO A 121 -8.49 2.49 5.39
CA PRO A 121 -8.64 3.93 5.32
C PRO A 121 -9.06 4.37 3.92
N THR A 122 -9.78 5.48 3.81
CA THR A 122 -10.19 6.02 2.50
C THR A 122 -8.99 6.54 1.68
N ALA A 123 -7.92 6.94 2.36
CA ALA A 123 -6.68 7.37 1.73
C ALA A 123 -5.47 7.09 2.64
N LEU A 124 -4.31 6.88 2.01
CA LEU A 124 -3.01 6.81 2.67
C LEU A 124 -2.04 7.75 1.98
N THR A 125 -1.17 8.37 2.78
CA THR A 125 -0.10 9.25 2.29
C THR A 125 1.22 8.86 2.93
N TRP A 126 2.26 8.79 2.12
CA TRP A 126 3.63 8.56 2.55
C TRP A 126 4.51 9.73 2.15
N GLN A 127 5.41 10.09 3.06
CA GLN A 127 6.62 10.85 2.75
C GLN A 127 7.75 9.87 2.50
N LEU A 128 8.34 9.98 1.32
CA LEU A 128 9.44 9.17 0.84
C LEU A 128 10.74 9.96 0.95
N THR A 129 11.79 9.34 1.47
CA THR A 129 13.14 9.92 1.43
C THR A 129 14.11 9.01 0.70
N ALA A 130 14.91 9.62 -0.18
CA ALA A 130 15.73 8.94 -1.17
C ALA A 130 16.85 9.90 -1.64
N ASP A 131 18.13 9.59 -1.36
CA ASP A 131 19.29 10.37 -1.86
C ASP A 131 19.18 11.88 -1.59
N HIS A 132 18.88 12.25 -0.34
CA HIS A 132 18.59 13.63 0.09
C HIS A 132 17.36 14.30 -0.55
N MET A 133 16.63 13.62 -1.43
CA MET A 133 15.33 14.08 -1.93
C MET A 133 14.21 13.61 -1.02
N GLN A 134 13.19 14.45 -0.92
CA GLN A 134 11.91 14.12 -0.29
C GLN A 134 10.82 14.18 -1.34
N ALA A 135 10.01 13.13 -1.39
CA ALA A 135 8.87 13.04 -2.29
C ALA A 135 7.63 12.59 -1.52
N ARG A 136 6.46 12.78 -2.12
CA ARG A 136 5.18 12.36 -1.58
C ARG A 136 4.51 11.36 -2.51
N LEU A 137 3.90 10.36 -1.90
CA LEU A 137 3.07 9.37 -2.57
C LEU A 137 1.78 9.26 -1.78
N ALA A 138 0.64 9.44 -2.45
CA ALA A 138 -0.65 9.14 -1.84
C ALA A 138 -1.43 8.13 -2.68
N VAL A 139 -2.33 7.42 -2.03
CA VAL A 139 -3.32 6.56 -2.66
C VAL A 139 -4.69 6.86 -2.06
N GLN A 140 -5.68 6.98 -2.92
CA GLN A 140 -7.09 6.95 -2.52
C GLN A 140 -7.65 5.59 -2.84
N PHE A 141 -8.40 5.03 -1.91
CA PHE A 141 -8.97 3.71 -2.03
C PHE A 141 -10.45 3.76 -2.43
N PRO A 142 -10.98 2.70 -3.06
CA PRO A 142 -12.40 2.57 -3.29
C PRO A 142 -13.20 2.57 -1.99
N HIS A 143 -14.43 3.08 -2.04
CA HIS A 143 -15.31 3.09 -0.85
C HIS A 143 -15.79 1.70 -0.46
N HIS A 144 -15.88 0.77 -1.43
CA HIS A 144 -16.32 -0.59 -1.20
C HIS A 144 -15.13 -1.57 -1.30
N LEU A 145 -14.97 -2.42 -0.29
CA LEU A 145 -13.93 -3.46 -0.25
C LEU A 145 -14.07 -4.48 -1.40
N SER A 146 -15.30 -4.68 -1.90
CA SER A 146 -15.60 -5.49 -3.08
C SER A 146 -14.94 -4.93 -4.34
N ASP A 147 -14.98 -3.60 -4.51
CA ASP A 147 -14.39 -2.93 -5.66
C ASP A 147 -12.88 -3.06 -5.63
N MET A 148 -12.28 -2.89 -4.44
CA MET A 148 -10.86 -3.11 -4.21
C MET A 148 -10.44 -4.55 -4.53
N THR A 149 -11.22 -5.54 -4.10
CA THR A 149 -10.93 -6.96 -4.37
C THR A 149 -11.05 -7.32 -5.84
N ASN A 150 -12.10 -6.82 -6.51
CA ASN A 150 -12.30 -7.04 -7.93
C ASN A 150 -11.19 -6.38 -8.75
N TRP A 151 -10.81 -5.15 -8.40
CA TRP A 151 -9.69 -4.45 -9.00
C TRP A 151 -8.37 -5.20 -8.82
N ALA A 152 -8.04 -5.63 -7.59
CA ALA A 152 -6.78 -6.32 -7.31
C ALA A 152 -6.66 -7.64 -8.09
N ARG A 153 -7.76 -8.42 -8.13
CA ARG A 153 -7.83 -9.63 -8.98
C ARG A 153 -7.68 -9.30 -10.46
N GLY A 154 -8.21 -8.16 -10.90
CA GLY A 154 -8.04 -7.67 -12.26
C GLY A 154 -6.57 -7.40 -12.58
N VAL A 155 -5.85 -6.68 -11.71
CA VAL A 155 -4.43 -6.37 -11.87
C VAL A 155 -3.59 -7.64 -11.98
N ILE A 156 -3.68 -8.56 -11.02
CA ILE A 156 -2.84 -9.78 -10.99
C ILE A 156 -3.12 -10.73 -12.15
N LYS A 157 -4.34 -10.77 -12.68
CA LYS A 157 -4.66 -11.60 -13.85
C LYS A 157 -4.01 -11.11 -15.16
N HIS A 158 -3.51 -9.87 -15.18
CA HIS A 158 -2.94 -9.22 -16.36
C HIS A 158 -1.43 -8.96 -16.21
N VAL A 159 -0.80 -9.49 -15.15
CA VAL A 159 0.65 -9.57 -14.95
C VAL A 159 1.15 -10.93 -15.43
#